data_AF-A0A7T5R598-F1
#
_entry.id   AF-A0A7T5R598-F1
#
_cell.length_a   1.000
_cell.length_b   1.000
_cell.length_c   1.000
_cell.angle_alpha   90.00
_cell.angle_beta   90.00
_cell.angle_gamma   90.00
#
_symmetry.space_group_name_H-M   'P 1'
#
loop_
_entity.id
_entity.type
_entity.pdbx_description
1 polymer ?
#
loop_
_entity_poly.entity_id
_entity_poly.type
_entity_poly.pdbx_seq_one_letter_code
_entity_poly.pdbx_strand_id
1 'polypeptide(L)'
;MTTIQGPNGRTFTIDAHGRKVDEDGFKTSSFSEYGDLSRWHCVAVKIDGDMVQVRDTKDPSKATLNYTRAEWAGFVRGVKVGEFDV
;
A
#
# COMPACT_ATOMS: atom_id res chain seq x y z
N MET A 1 -0.79 -13.08 -15.47
CA MET A 1 -0.98 -12.09 -14.40
C MET A 1 -2.48 -11.82 -14.33
N THR A 2 -3.08 -11.95 -13.15
CA THR A 2 -4.51 -11.66 -12.97
C THR A 2 -4.67 -10.16 -12.76
N THR A 3 -5.54 -9.55 -13.55
CA THR A 3 -5.86 -8.13 -13.46
C THR A 3 -7.21 -7.96 -12.78
N ILE A 4 -7.31 -7.03 -11.83
CA ILE A 4 -8.55 -6.68 -11.14
C ILE A 4 -8.84 -5.19 -11.32
N GLN A 5 -10.12 -4.83 -11.46
CA GLN A 5 -10.56 -3.44 -11.49
C GLN A 5 -11.15 -3.05 -10.14
N GLY A 6 -10.68 -1.93 -9.59
CA GLY A 6 -11.25 -1.30 -8.42
C GLY A 6 -12.43 -0.37 -8.71
N PRO A 7 -13.19 0.02 -7.68
CA PRO A 7 -14.43 0.78 -7.77
C PRO A 7 -14.22 2.20 -8.31
N ASN A 8 -13.00 2.72 -8.24
CA ASN A 8 -12.63 4.02 -8.82
C ASN A 8 -12.13 3.89 -10.27
N GLY A 9 -12.37 2.74 -10.92
CA GLY A 9 -11.87 2.43 -12.27
C GLY A 9 -10.37 2.15 -12.35
N ARG A 10 -9.65 2.14 -11.21
CA ARG A 10 -8.22 1.84 -11.16
C ARG A 10 -7.97 0.36 -11.40
N THR A 11 -7.00 0.06 -12.24
CA THR A 11 -6.61 -1.30 -12.57
C THR A 11 -5.42 -1.72 -11.74
N PHE A 12 -5.45 -2.93 -11.21
CA PHE A 12 -4.36 -3.53 -10.44
C PHE A 12 -4.00 -4.89 -11.00
N THR A 13 -2.73 -5.28 -10.85
CA THR A 13 -2.26 -6.64 -11.08
C THR A 13 -2.02 -7.35 -9.75
N ILE A 14 -2.14 -8.67 -9.72
CA ILE A 14 -1.76 -9.48 -8.55
C ILE A 14 -0.36 -10.03 -8.75
N ASP A 15 0.55 -9.73 -7.83
CA ASP A 15 1.91 -10.27 -7.83
C ASP A 15 2.00 -11.68 -7.21
N ALA A 16 3.18 -12.29 -7.26
CA ALA A 16 3.41 -13.64 -6.74
C ALA A 16 3.14 -13.81 -5.22
N HIS A 17 3.00 -12.71 -4.48
CA HIS A 17 2.72 -12.71 -3.03
C HIS A 17 1.24 -12.40 -2.74
N GLY A 18 0.38 -12.39 -3.77
CA GLY A 18 -1.04 -12.04 -3.61
C GLY A 18 -1.26 -10.55 -3.35
N ARG A 19 -0.28 -9.69 -3.62
CA ARG A 19 -0.43 -8.24 -3.42
C ARG A 19 -0.99 -7.59 -4.67
N LYS A 20 -1.91 -6.66 -4.48
CA LYS A 20 -2.40 -5.77 -5.53
C LYS A 20 -1.33 -4.73 -5.85
N VAL A 21 -0.95 -4.62 -7.11
CA VAL A 21 0.05 -3.69 -7.62
C VAL A 21 -0.61 -2.74 -8.61
N ASP A 22 -0.53 -1.43 -8.36
CA ASP A 22 -1.03 -0.41 -9.29
C ASP A 22 -0.04 -0.14 -10.43
N GLU A 23 -0.47 0.64 -11.42
CA GLU A 23 0.33 1.03 -12.59
C GLU A 23 1.63 1.78 -12.24
N ASP A 24 1.68 2.43 -11.06
CA ASP A 24 2.86 3.18 -10.59
C ASP A 24 3.80 2.29 -9.76
N GLY A 25 3.46 1.00 -9.58
CA GLY A 25 4.25 0.01 -8.83
C GLY A 25 3.97 -0.03 -7.33
N PHE A 26 2.92 0.64 -6.84
CA PHE A 26 2.55 0.59 -5.42
C PHE A 26 1.86 -0.71 -5.07
N LYS A 27 2.24 -1.29 -3.93
CA LYS A 27 1.80 -2.61 -3.50
C LYS A 27 0.92 -2.50 -2.26
N THR A 28 -0.27 -3.07 -2.33
CA THR A 28 -1.17 -3.22 -1.18
C THR A 28 -0.82 -4.50 -0.42
N SER A 29 -0.88 -4.46 0.91
CA SER A 29 -0.68 -5.66 1.74
C SER A 29 -1.70 -6.75 1.39
N SER A 30 -1.27 -8.01 1.31
CA SER A 30 -2.15 -9.17 1.14
C SER A 30 -3.07 -9.38 2.34
N PHE A 31 -2.70 -8.87 3.52
CA PHE A 31 -3.55 -8.88 4.71
C PHE A 31 -4.73 -7.89 4.62
N SER A 32 -4.74 -7.01 3.63
CA SER A 32 -5.82 -6.05 3.40
C SER A 32 -6.91 -6.58 2.46
N GLU A 33 -7.02 -7.91 2.34
CA GLU A 33 -8.13 -8.59 1.66
C GLU A 33 -9.12 -9.16 2.70
N TYR A 34 -10.09 -8.36 3.11
CA TYR A 34 -11.12 -8.77 4.08
C TYR A 34 -12.56 -8.43 3.63
N GLY A 35 -13.27 -9.37 3.02
CA GLY A 35 -14.63 -9.15 2.49
C GLY A 35 -14.68 -8.28 1.23
N ASP A 36 -15.86 -8.18 0.61
CA ASP A 36 -16.00 -7.60 -0.74
C ASP A 36 -15.74 -6.08 -0.83
N LEU A 37 -15.85 -5.35 0.28
CA LEU A 37 -15.62 -3.89 0.32
C LEU A 37 -14.18 -3.50 0.66
N SER A 38 -13.43 -4.30 1.43
CA SER A 38 -12.04 -3.96 1.81
C SER A 38 -11.06 -4.02 0.64
N ARG A 39 -11.41 -4.68 -0.46
CA ARG A 39 -10.56 -4.80 -1.65
C ARG A 39 -10.10 -3.44 -2.18
N TRP A 40 -10.69 -2.34 -1.73
CA TRP A 40 -10.55 -1.01 -2.33
C TRP A 40 -10.18 0.12 -1.35
N HIS A 41 -10.15 -0.13 -0.05
CA HIS A 41 -9.93 0.89 0.99
C HIS A 41 -8.61 0.67 1.75
N CYS A 42 -7.53 0.43 1.03
CA CYS A 42 -6.25 0.07 1.63
C CYS A 42 -5.20 1.17 1.48
N VAL A 43 -4.13 1.01 2.26
CA VAL A 43 -2.88 1.71 2.07
C VAL A 43 -1.99 0.89 1.13
N ALA A 44 -1.37 1.55 0.16
CA ALA A 44 -0.37 0.95 -0.71
C ALA A 44 0.99 1.60 -0.52
N VAL A 45 2.05 0.79 -0.62
CA VAL A 45 3.44 1.20 -0.38
C VAL A 45 4.29 0.90 -1.60
N LYS A 46 5.15 1.85 -2.00
CA LYS A 46 6.24 1.63 -2.96
C LYS A 46 7.57 1.94 -2.30
N ILE A 47 8.53 1.04 -2.48
CA ILE A 47 9.93 1.26 -2.10
C ILE A 47 10.67 1.62 -3.39
N ASP A 48 11.21 2.82 -3.47
CA ASP A 48 11.86 3.37 -4.66
C ASP A 48 13.16 4.08 -4.26
N GLY A 49 14.30 3.46 -4.59
CA GLY A 49 15.60 3.91 -4.10
C GLY A 49 15.66 4.00 -2.57
N ASP A 50 15.92 5.20 -2.05
CA ASP A 50 15.99 5.50 -0.61
C ASP A 50 14.66 6.05 -0.02
N MET A 51 13.59 6.01 -0.82
CA MET A 51 12.28 6.52 -0.41
C MET A 51 11.28 5.38 -0.18
N VAL A 52 10.48 5.55 0.86
CA VAL A 52 9.26 4.79 1.13
C VAL A 52 8.08 5.71 0.86
N GLN A 53 7.31 5.34 -0.14
CA GLN A 53 6.16 6.11 -0.59
C GLN A 53 4.89 5.40 -0.17
N VAL A 54 3.96 6.14 0.43
CA VAL A 54 2.70 5.63 0.96
C VAL A 54 1.54 6.40 0.35
N ARG A 55 0.53 5.70 -0.14
CA ARG A 55 -0.68 6.32 -0.71
C ARG A 55 -1.94 5.60 -0.26
N ASP A 56 -3.04 6.33 -0.26
CA ASP A 56 -4.38 5.78 -0.17
C ASP A 56 -4.80 5.27 -1.56
N THR A 57 -5.19 4.00 -1.67
CA THR A 57 -5.58 3.42 -2.96
C THR A 57 -6.84 4.07 -3.54
N LYS A 58 -7.69 4.66 -2.70
CA LYS A 58 -8.96 5.27 -3.12
C LYS A 58 -8.85 6.76 -3.47
N ASP A 59 -7.73 7.41 -3.16
CA ASP A 59 -7.55 8.82 -3.47
C ASP A 59 -7.33 9.01 -4.99
N PRO A 60 -8.27 9.66 -5.71
CA PRO A 60 -8.13 9.89 -7.14
C PRO A 60 -7.01 10.87 -7.47
N SER A 61 -6.62 11.75 -6.54
CA SER A 61 -5.50 12.68 -6.73
C SER A 61 -4.13 11.99 -6.60
N LYS A 62 -4.11 10.74 -6.12
CA LYS A 62 -2.90 9.94 -5.86
C LYS A 62 -1.90 10.67 -4.97
N ALA A 63 -2.37 11.43 -3.97
CA ALA A 63 -1.48 12.07 -3.02
C ALA A 63 -0.57 11.02 -2.36
N THR A 64 0.73 11.27 -2.37
CA THR A 64 1.74 10.33 -1.93
C THR A 64 2.55 10.95 -0.80
N LEU A 65 2.51 10.31 0.37
CA LEU A 65 3.40 10.61 1.48
C LEU A 65 4.76 9.99 1.19
N ASN A 66 5.83 10.75 1.42
CA ASN A 66 7.19 10.35 1.10
C ASN A 66 8.01 10.37 2.39
N TYR A 67 8.66 9.25 2.68
CA TYR A 67 9.55 9.09 3.83
C TYR A 67 10.90 8.58 3.34
N THR A 68 11.98 8.97 3.98
CA THR A 68 13.27 8.32 3.82
C THR A 68 13.24 6.91 4.43
N ARG A 69 14.18 6.04 4.06
CA ARG A 69 14.34 4.74 4.72
C ARG A 69 14.62 4.87 6.22
N ALA A 70 15.34 5.90 6.64
CA ALA A 70 15.66 6.14 8.04
C ALA A 70 14.40 6.47 8.86
N GLU A 71 13.55 7.38 8.36
CA GLU A 71 12.27 7.71 8.99
C GLU A 71 11.35 6.48 9.04
N TRP A 72 11.25 5.74 7.92
CA TRP A 72 10.42 4.53 7.87
C TRP A 72 10.91 3.44 8.83
N ALA A 73 12.23 3.25 8.95
CA ALA A 73 12.82 2.31 9.90
C ALA A 73 12.51 2.71 11.36
N GLY A 74 12.54 4.01 11.66
CA GLY A 74 12.11 4.55 12.96
C GLY A 74 10.65 4.24 13.25
N PHE A 75 9.75 4.52 12.30
CA PHE A 75 8.33 4.21 12.41
C PHE A 75 8.07 2.70 12.64
N VAL A 76 8.66 1.83 11.81
CA VAL A 76 8.49 0.37 11.94
C VAL A 76 9.02 -0.14 13.28
N ARG A 77 10.11 0.43 13.81
CA ARG A 77 10.61 0.09 15.14
C ARG A 77 9.58 0.43 16.22
N GLY A 78 8.98 1.62 16.17
CA GLY A 78 7.89 2.02 17.09
C GLY A 78 6.70 1.06 17.03
N VAL A 79 6.22 0.73 15.83
CA VAL A 79 5.15 -0.26 15.64
C VAL A 79 5.50 -1.61 16.27
N LYS A 80 6.71 -2.13 16.03
CA LYS A 80 7.13 -3.45 16.55
C LYS A 80 7.25 -3.53 18.06
N VAL A 81 7.52 -2.41 18.74
CA VAL A 81 7.58 -2.36 20.21
C VAL A 81 6.23 -1.99 20.84
N GLY A 82 5.17 -1.92 20.04
CA GLY A 82 3.81 -1.64 20.51
C GLY A 82 3.56 -0.16 20.83
N GLU A 83 4.41 0.77 20.37
CA GLU A 83 4.28 2.21 20.67
C GLU A 83 2.94 2.80 20.17
N PHE A 84 2.35 2.17 19.15
CA PHE A 84 1.11 2.61 18.50
C PHE A 84 0.01 1.53 18.53
N ASP A 85 0.14 0.51 19.39
CA ASP A 85 -0.88 -0.53 19.57
C ASP A 85 -1.89 -0.05 20.62
N VAL A 86 -3.15 0.19 20.21
CA VAL A 86 -4.23 0.80 21.01
C VAL A 86 -5.40 -0.15 21.28
#